data_AF-A0A8G1IYK5-F1
#
_entry.id   AF-A0A8G1IYK5-F1
#
_cell.length_a   1.000
_cell.length_b   1.000
_cell.length_c   1.000
_cell.angle_alpha   90.00
_cell.angle_beta   90.00
_cell.angle_gamma   90.00
#
_symmetry.space_group_name_H-M   'P 1'
#
loop_
_entity.id
_entity.type
_entity.pdbx_description
1 polymer ?
#
loop_
_entity_poly.entity_id
_entity_poly.type
_entity_poly.pdbx_seq_one_letter_code
_entity_poly.pdbx_strand_id
1 'polypeptide(L)'
;MGSELEYPGSNGAADWGSLYLARGDEVMPSRPLFTGDVFQMVPVYGTDEPATKNVMIVQHPCALRKGPKLKEKFMVAEVEQRQIVPVKMWRNGNFTVMPLPEMFPDLDGPSSHQAVFFDNLFLARSSDLSQADRIACLSPCGVNLLLQRWVHHNSRVIVPTWQFQEVCSPVYEEADIIEEWCEARFEAGVSYATGATEAEDWLREDLGNGLTRQKMLQDKQSRSVVRRDLRSALKALSDSA
;
A
#
# COMPACT_ATOMS: atom_id res chain seq x y z
N MET A 1 15.03 -17.84 14.27
CA MET A 1 14.96 -17.18 12.95
C MET A 1 14.30 -18.16 11.99
N GLY A 2 13.30 -17.72 11.22
CA GLY A 2 12.75 -18.55 10.15
C GLY A 2 13.81 -18.75 9.05
N SER A 3 13.95 -19.97 8.54
CA SER A 3 14.89 -20.30 7.47
C SER A 3 14.32 -20.12 6.06
N GLU A 4 13.03 -19.80 5.96
CA GLU A 4 12.27 -19.75 4.71
C GLU A 4 11.39 -18.50 4.68
N LEU A 5 11.10 -17.98 3.48
CA LEU A 5 10.15 -16.87 3.34
C LEU A 5 8.73 -17.32 3.68
N GLU A 6 7.95 -16.41 4.23
CA GLU A 6 6.52 -16.58 4.47
C GLU A 6 5.74 -16.39 3.17
N TYR A 7 4.53 -16.94 3.12
CA TYR A 7 3.65 -16.91 1.95
C TYR A 7 2.21 -16.65 2.39
N PRO A 8 1.34 -16.14 1.51
CA PRO A 8 -0.05 -15.86 1.85
C PRO A 8 -0.80 -17.20 1.94
N GLY A 9 -1.01 -17.72 3.15
CA GLY A 9 -1.69 -18.99 3.38
C GLY A 9 -1.11 -19.80 4.54
N SER A 10 -1.52 -21.06 4.65
CA SER A 10 -1.08 -21.96 5.73
C SER A 10 -1.06 -23.43 5.28
N ASN A 11 -0.29 -24.27 5.97
CA ASN A 11 -0.23 -25.72 5.72
C ASN A 11 0.07 -26.14 4.26
N GLY A 12 0.81 -25.32 3.52
CA GLY A 12 1.16 -25.55 2.12
C GLY A 12 0.08 -25.13 1.12
N ALA A 13 -1.09 -24.71 1.59
CA ALA A 13 -2.17 -24.17 0.80
C ALA A 13 -2.07 -22.64 0.76
N ALA A 14 -2.10 -22.09 -0.45
CA ALA A 14 -2.07 -20.66 -0.64
C ALA A 14 -3.47 -20.05 -0.55
N ASP A 15 -3.52 -18.83 -0.04
CA ASP A 15 -4.66 -17.92 -0.03
C ASP A 15 -4.25 -16.65 -0.77
N TRP A 16 -4.29 -16.71 -2.11
CA TRP A 16 -3.86 -15.60 -2.96
C TRP A 16 -4.71 -14.34 -2.78
N GLY A 17 -5.99 -14.51 -2.46
CA GLY A 17 -6.90 -13.40 -2.17
C GLY A 17 -6.40 -12.54 -1.01
N SER A 18 -5.85 -13.15 0.04
CA SER A 18 -5.31 -12.42 1.20
C SER A 18 -4.17 -11.45 0.90
N LEU A 19 -3.53 -11.54 -0.28
CA LEU A 19 -2.51 -10.57 -0.70
C LEU A 19 -3.10 -9.18 -0.95
N TYR A 20 -4.36 -9.10 -1.37
CA TYR A 20 -4.95 -7.87 -1.88
C TYR A 20 -5.92 -7.27 -0.87
N LEU A 21 -5.88 -5.94 -0.76
CA LEU A 21 -6.93 -5.17 -0.13
C LEU A 21 -8.06 -4.89 -1.13
N ALA A 22 -7.68 -4.55 -2.36
CA ALA A 22 -8.60 -4.21 -3.45
C ALA A 22 -7.94 -4.52 -4.80
N ARG A 23 -8.75 -4.89 -5.80
CA ARG A 23 -8.34 -5.11 -7.20
C ARG A 23 -9.36 -4.51 -8.17
N GLY A 24 -8.88 -3.98 -9.29
CA GLY A 24 -9.75 -3.42 -10.34
C GLY A 24 -10.68 -2.34 -9.78
N ASP A 25 -11.98 -2.51 -10.01
CA ASP A 25 -13.02 -1.55 -9.61
C ASP A 25 -13.21 -1.42 -8.08
N GLU A 26 -12.64 -2.33 -7.28
CA GLU A 26 -12.63 -2.22 -5.82
C GLU A 26 -11.66 -1.14 -5.31
N VAL A 27 -10.75 -0.66 -6.16
CA VAL A 27 -9.71 0.29 -5.75
C VAL A 27 -10.30 1.70 -5.58
N MET A 28 -10.29 2.18 -4.34
CA MET A 28 -10.81 3.50 -4.00
C MET A 28 -9.83 4.63 -4.39
N PRO A 29 -10.25 5.62 -5.20
CA PRO A 29 -9.39 6.75 -5.57
C PRO A 29 -8.95 7.62 -4.40
N SER A 30 -9.75 7.64 -3.33
CA SER A 30 -9.50 8.37 -2.08
C SER A 30 -8.34 7.82 -1.26
N ARG A 31 -7.98 6.54 -1.45
CA ARG A 31 -6.93 5.90 -0.66
C ARG A 31 -5.59 6.58 -0.93
N PRO A 32 -4.82 6.99 0.09
CA PRO A 32 -3.48 7.55 -0.13
C PRO A 32 -2.57 6.59 -0.91
N LEU A 33 -1.58 7.13 -1.63
CA LEU A 33 -0.54 6.29 -2.24
C LEU A 33 0.21 5.51 -1.15
N PHE A 34 0.35 4.21 -1.36
CA PHE A 34 0.92 3.30 -0.37
C PHE A 34 1.88 2.28 -0.98
N THR A 35 2.72 1.69 -0.12
CA THR A 35 3.57 0.56 -0.51
C THR A 35 2.69 -0.60 -0.96
N GLY A 36 3.04 -1.24 -2.07
CA GLY A 36 2.24 -2.32 -2.64
C GLY A 36 1.11 -1.85 -3.57
N ASP A 37 0.89 -0.55 -3.73
CA ASP A 37 -0.02 -0.07 -4.77
C ASP A 37 0.56 -0.34 -6.16
N VAL A 38 -0.29 -0.84 -7.06
CA VAL A 38 0.03 -1.18 -8.45
C VAL A 38 -0.68 -0.24 -9.39
N PHE A 39 0.04 0.31 -10.36
CA PHE A 39 -0.44 1.25 -11.35
C PHE A 39 -0.17 0.77 -12.76
N GLN A 40 -1.05 1.12 -13.68
CA GLN A 40 -0.84 0.88 -15.11
C GLN A 40 -0.33 2.12 -15.83
N MET A 41 0.44 1.87 -16.90
CA MET A 41 0.83 2.89 -17.87
C MET A 41 1.44 4.16 -17.24
N VAL A 42 2.30 3.99 -16.24
CA VAL A 42 2.99 5.07 -15.55
C VAL A 42 4.24 5.48 -16.32
N PRO A 43 4.43 6.78 -16.63
CA PRO A 43 5.72 7.30 -17.08
C PRO A 43 6.81 7.02 -16.04
N VAL A 44 7.86 6.34 -16.46
CA VAL A 44 8.99 6.00 -15.60
C VAL A 44 10.26 6.73 -16.04
N TYR A 45 11.13 7.00 -15.07
CA TYR A 45 12.42 7.64 -15.26
C TYR A 45 13.55 6.71 -14.79
N GLY A 46 14.75 6.91 -15.32
CA GLY A 46 15.90 6.04 -15.09
C GLY A 46 16.17 5.04 -16.22
N THR A 47 15.45 5.18 -17.34
CA THR A 47 15.71 4.51 -18.62
C THR A 47 16.47 5.44 -19.58
N ASP A 48 17.14 4.85 -20.58
CA ASP A 48 17.82 5.61 -21.64
C ASP A 48 16.83 6.38 -22.54
N GLU A 49 15.63 5.84 -22.71
CA GLU A 49 14.55 6.41 -23.52
C GLU A 49 13.28 6.62 -22.68
N PRO A 50 12.41 7.58 -23.04
CA PRO A 50 11.10 7.73 -22.39
C PRO A 50 10.32 6.41 -22.44
N ALA A 51 9.87 5.94 -21.28
CA ALA A 51 9.15 4.68 -21.16
C ALA A 51 7.93 4.81 -20.26
N THR A 52 6.95 3.97 -20.54
CA THR A 52 5.71 3.84 -19.78
C THR A 52 5.56 2.39 -19.38
N LYS A 53 5.31 2.13 -18.09
CA LYS A 53 5.33 0.78 -17.50
C LYS A 53 4.18 0.57 -16.53
N ASN A 54 3.79 -0.68 -16.33
CA ASN A 54 3.04 -1.08 -15.14
C ASN A 54 4.02 -1.19 -13.98
N VAL A 55 3.67 -0.63 -12.83
CA VAL A 55 4.63 -0.46 -11.73
C VAL A 55 4.00 -0.69 -10.37
N MET A 56 4.79 -1.14 -9.39
CA MET A 56 4.44 -1.20 -7.98
C MET A 56 5.34 -0.31 -7.13
N ILE A 57 4.78 0.38 -6.14
CA ILE A 57 5.56 1.09 -5.13
C ILE A 57 6.17 0.08 -4.15
N VAL A 58 7.51 0.00 -4.09
CA VAL A 58 8.23 -1.01 -3.28
C VAL A 58 8.91 -0.46 -2.03
N GLN A 59 8.95 0.87 -1.87
CA GLN A 59 9.59 1.49 -0.71
C GLN A 59 8.74 1.28 0.55
N HIS A 60 9.38 1.20 1.71
CA HIS A 60 8.69 1.12 3.01
C HIS A 60 7.70 2.29 3.20
N PRO A 61 6.52 2.11 3.84
CA PRO A 61 5.50 3.15 3.96
C PRO A 61 6.03 4.47 4.55
N CYS A 62 6.83 4.40 5.63
CA CYS A 62 7.43 5.59 6.24
C CYS A 62 8.38 6.36 5.29
N ALA A 63 8.92 5.72 4.26
CA ALA A 63 9.82 6.34 3.29
C ALA A 63 9.06 7.09 2.18
N LEU A 64 7.75 6.94 2.06
CA LEU A 64 6.94 7.62 1.03
C LEU A 64 6.70 9.10 1.36
N ARG A 65 6.86 9.48 2.62
CA ARG A 65 6.57 10.83 3.11
C ARG A 65 7.84 11.54 3.60
N LYS A 66 7.82 12.87 3.55
CA LYS A 66 8.76 13.78 4.20
C LYS A 66 7.97 14.66 5.16
N GLY A 67 7.78 14.16 6.38
CA GLY A 67 6.80 14.74 7.31
C GLY A 67 5.39 14.59 6.75
N PRO A 68 4.58 15.66 6.68
CA PRO A 68 3.20 15.56 6.21
C PRO A 68 3.09 15.28 4.71
N LYS A 69 4.07 15.78 3.93
CA LYS A 69 3.99 15.77 2.48
C LYS A 69 4.50 14.46 1.90
N LEU A 70 3.74 13.96 0.93
CA LEU A 70 4.18 12.92 0.03
C LEU A 70 5.46 13.34 -0.71
N LYS A 71 6.41 12.43 -0.91
CA LYS A 71 7.60 12.72 -1.72
C LYS A 71 7.22 12.95 -3.18
N GLU A 72 8.00 13.78 -3.86
CA GLU A 72 7.81 14.07 -5.29
C GLU A 72 8.10 12.87 -6.19
N LYS A 73 8.99 11.97 -5.74
CA LYS A 73 9.45 10.81 -6.52
C LYS A 73 9.53 9.57 -5.64
N PHE A 74 9.19 8.44 -6.23
CA PHE A 74 9.24 7.13 -5.59
C PHE A 74 10.07 6.17 -6.40
N MET A 75 10.70 5.23 -5.70
CA MET A 75 11.21 4.03 -6.32
C MET A 75 10.06 3.06 -6.55
N VAL A 76 9.91 2.64 -7.79
CA VAL A 76 8.93 1.66 -8.22
C VAL A 76 9.63 0.51 -8.92
N ALA A 77 9.00 -0.65 -8.93
CA ALA A 77 9.49 -1.83 -9.64
C ALA A 77 8.48 -2.21 -10.73
N GLU A 78 8.99 -2.71 -11.85
CA GLU A 78 8.16 -3.13 -12.99
C GLU A 78 7.23 -4.29 -12.64
N VAL A 79 6.01 -4.26 -13.17
CA VAL A 79 5.03 -5.33 -13.06
C VAL A 79 4.77 -5.90 -14.45
N GLU A 80 5.02 -7.20 -14.62
CA GLU A 80 4.75 -7.90 -15.86
C GLU A 80 3.98 -9.20 -15.64
N GLN A 81 3.38 -9.70 -16.71
CA GLN A 81 2.68 -10.97 -16.70
C GLN A 81 3.65 -12.10 -16.36
N ARG A 82 3.24 -12.98 -15.44
CA ARG A 82 4.06 -14.13 -15.05
C ARG A 82 3.18 -15.29 -14.64
N GLN A 83 3.61 -16.50 -14.95
CA GLN A 83 3.00 -17.72 -14.43
C GLN A 83 2.99 -17.72 -12.89
N ILE A 84 1.99 -18.37 -12.32
CA ILE A 84 1.87 -18.55 -10.87
C ILE A 84 3.14 -19.18 -10.30
N VAL A 85 3.62 -18.63 -9.18
CA VAL A 85 4.77 -19.18 -8.45
C VAL A 85 4.26 -20.14 -7.38
N PRO A 86 4.55 -21.45 -7.48
CA PRO A 86 4.11 -22.42 -6.47
C PRO A 86 4.67 -22.10 -5.08
N VAL A 87 3.91 -22.42 -4.02
CA VAL A 87 4.32 -22.14 -2.62
C VAL A 87 5.75 -22.60 -2.31
N LYS A 88 6.15 -23.79 -2.76
CA LYS A 88 7.54 -24.28 -2.57
C LYS A 88 8.58 -23.32 -3.16
N MET A 89 8.32 -22.80 -4.35
CA MET A 89 9.20 -21.88 -5.07
C MET A 89 9.07 -20.44 -4.57
N TRP A 90 7.97 -20.09 -3.90
CA TRP A 90 7.82 -18.83 -3.17
C TRP A 90 8.74 -18.83 -1.94
N ARG A 91 8.71 -19.89 -1.13
CA ARG A 91 9.43 -19.98 0.15
C ARG A 91 10.95 -20.03 -0.03
N ASN A 92 11.40 -20.84 -1.00
CA ASN A 92 12.82 -21.20 -1.17
C ASN A 92 13.39 -20.85 -2.57
N GLY A 93 12.77 -19.91 -3.28
CA GLY A 93 13.23 -19.48 -4.60
C GLY A 93 12.54 -18.21 -5.05
N ASN A 94 12.75 -17.85 -6.33
CA ASN A 94 12.16 -16.68 -6.98
C ASN A 94 12.28 -15.41 -6.12
N PHE A 95 13.45 -15.22 -5.51
CA PHE A 95 13.69 -14.11 -4.59
C PHE A 95 13.80 -12.76 -5.30
N THR A 96 13.93 -12.75 -6.63
CA THR A 96 14.02 -11.54 -7.46
C THR A 96 12.66 -11.01 -7.89
N VAL A 97 11.56 -11.65 -7.49
CA VAL A 97 10.21 -11.22 -7.87
C VAL A 97 9.25 -11.27 -6.68
N MET A 98 8.29 -10.34 -6.61
CA MET A 98 7.08 -10.49 -5.79
C MET A 98 5.96 -11.03 -6.67
N PRO A 99 5.52 -12.28 -6.51
CA PRO A 99 4.44 -12.81 -7.32
C PRO A 99 3.10 -12.20 -6.91
N LEU A 100 2.28 -11.86 -7.91
CA LEU A 100 0.94 -11.27 -7.80
C LEU A 100 -0.07 -12.18 -8.52
N PRO A 101 -0.37 -13.36 -7.96
CA PRO A 101 -1.36 -14.26 -8.54
C PRO A 101 -2.76 -13.64 -8.50
N GLU A 102 -3.57 -13.84 -9.54
CA GLU A 102 -4.99 -13.45 -9.56
C GLU A 102 -5.18 -11.94 -9.33
N MET A 103 -4.22 -11.13 -9.80
CA MET A 103 -4.28 -9.67 -9.70
C MET A 103 -5.43 -9.10 -10.54
N PHE A 104 -5.71 -9.74 -11.69
CA PHE A 104 -6.88 -9.47 -12.51
C PHE A 104 -7.89 -10.62 -12.36
N PRO A 105 -8.84 -10.53 -11.42
CA PRO A 105 -9.74 -11.64 -11.10
C PRO A 105 -10.70 -12.00 -12.24
N ASP A 106 -10.96 -11.06 -13.17
CA ASP A 106 -11.84 -11.27 -14.32
C ASP A 106 -11.17 -11.96 -15.51
N LEU A 107 -9.85 -12.21 -15.42
CA LEU A 107 -9.11 -12.92 -16.46
C LEU A 107 -8.88 -14.38 -16.05
N ASP A 108 -8.95 -15.28 -17.02
CA ASP A 108 -8.64 -16.69 -16.82
C ASP A 108 -7.17 -17.02 -17.11
N GLY A 109 -6.66 -18.01 -16.38
CA GLY A 109 -5.36 -18.63 -16.64
C GLY A 109 -4.18 -17.67 -16.50
N PRO A 110 -3.11 -17.84 -17.31
CA PRO A 110 -1.86 -17.08 -17.16
C PRO A 110 -1.97 -15.56 -17.21
N SER A 111 -3.04 -15.02 -17.79
CA SER A 111 -3.23 -13.58 -17.96
C SER A 111 -3.66 -12.89 -16.67
N SER A 112 -4.22 -13.63 -15.71
CA SER A 112 -4.64 -13.12 -14.39
C SER A 112 -3.49 -12.89 -13.42
N HIS A 113 -2.33 -13.49 -13.70
CA HIS A 113 -1.18 -13.51 -12.80
C HIS A 113 -0.09 -12.54 -13.29
N GLN A 114 0.45 -11.76 -12.36
CA GLN A 114 1.57 -10.85 -12.60
C GLN A 114 2.70 -11.13 -11.62
N ALA A 115 3.83 -10.45 -11.79
CA ALA A 115 4.85 -10.36 -10.77
C ALA A 115 5.55 -9.01 -10.86
N VAL A 116 5.98 -8.52 -9.70
CA VAL A 116 6.88 -7.38 -9.58
C VAL A 116 8.32 -7.88 -9.74
N PHE A 117 9.12 -7.23 -10.58
CA PHE A 117 10.51 -7.61 -10.82
C PHE A 117 11.45 -6.67 -10.07
N PHE A 118 12.11 -7.18 -9.03
CA PHE A 118 12.97 -6.37 -8.16
C PHE A 118 14.29 -5.94 -8.81
N ASP A 119 14.68 -6.60 -9.91
CA ASP A 119 15.84 -6.21 -10.71
C ASP A 119 15.51 -5.05 -11.70
N ASN A 120 14.22 -4.75 -11.92
CA ASN A 120 13.76 -3.72 -12.85
C ASN A 120 13.19 -2.53 -12.07
N LEU A 121 14.08 -1.70 -11.54
CA LEU A 121 13.74 -0.54 -10.71
C LEU A 121 13.75 0.76 -11.50
N PHE A 122 12.74 1.59 -11.25
CA PHE A 122 12.60 2.90 -11.87
C PHE A 122 12.20 3.96 -10.84
N LEU A 123 12.20 5.22 -11.28
CA LEU A 123 11.58 6.31 -10.56
C LEU A 123 10.24 6.67 -11.20
N ALA A 124 9.23 6.97 -10.39
CA ALA A 124 7.96 7.56 -10.80
C ALA A 124 7.70 8.84 -10.00
N ARG A 125 7.04 9.84 -10.61
CA ARG A 125 6.63 11.05 -9.88
C ARG A 125 5.30 10.81 -9.17
N SER A 126 5.09 11.47 -8.04
CA SER A 126 3.79 11.45 -7.36
C SER A 126 2.67 12.00 -8.25
N SER A 127 2.93 13.05 -9.02
CA SER A 127 1.97 13.60 -9.98
C SER A 127 1.51 12.57 -11.01
N ASP A 128 2.44 11.75 -11.50
CA ASP A 128 2.20 10.78 -12.56
C ASP A 128 1.38 9.60 -11.99
N LEU A 129 1.70 9.17 -10.75
CA LEU A 129 0.94 8.13 -10.03
C LEU A 129 -0.46 8.59 -9.63
N SER A 130 -0.64 9.87 -9.25
CA SER A 130 -1.95 10.42 -8.89
C SER A 130 -2.89 10.56 -10.10
N GLN A 131 -2.37 10.52 -11.32
CA GLN A 131 -3.14 10.58 -12.55
C GLN A 131 -3.28 9.21 -13.23
N ALA A 132 -2.49 8.23 -12.82
CA ALA A 132 -2.49 6.89 -13.37
C ALA A 132 -3.58 6.03 -12.74
N ASP A 133 -4.01 5.02 -13.48
CA ASP A 133 -4.97 4.04 -13.01
C ASP A 133 -4.30 3.13 -11.96
N ARG A 134 -4.72 3.27 -10.70
CA ARG A 134 -4.38 2.32 -9.64
C ARG A 134 -5.25 1.09 -9.79
N ILE A 135 -4.64 -0.06 -10.04
CA ILE A 135 -5.33 -1.30 -10.42
C ILE A 135 -5.34 -2.36 -9.32
N ALA A 136 -4.49 -2.23 -8.31
CA ALA A 136 -4.51 -3.08 -7.13
C ALA A 136 -3.84 -2.39 -5.94
N CYS A 137 -4.30 -2.73 -4.75
CA CYS A 137 -3.70 -2.36 -3.48
C CYS A 137 -3.39 -3.64 -2.71
N LEU A 138 -2.17 -3.80 -2.20
CA LEU A 138 -1.86 -4.91 -1.30
C LEU A 138 -2.51 -4.70 0.08
N SER A 139 -2.90 -5.81 0.70
CA SER A 139 -3.36 -5.84 2.09
C SER A 139 -2.18 -5.61 3.05
N PRO A 140 -2.44 -5.39 4.36
CA PRO A 140 -1.39 -5.41 5.38
C PRO A 140 -0.52 -6.68 5.32
N CYS A 141 -1.14 -7.85 5.11
CA CYS A 141 -0.41 -9.10 4.89
C CYS A 141 0.46 -9.04 3.63
N GLY A 142 -0.12 -8.60 2.51
CA GLY A 142 0.57 -8.46 1.23
C GLY A 142 1.79 -7.55 1.30
N VAL A 143 1.70 -6.40 1.96
CA VAL A 143 2.84 -5.49 2.14
C VAL A 143 3.89 -6.07 3.07
N ASN A 144 3.52 -6.75 4.15
CA ASN A 144 4.53 -7.38 5.01
C ASN A 144 5.30 -8.47 4.24
N LEU A 145 4.62 -9.23 3.38
CA LEU A 145 5.25 -10.22 2.50
C LEU A 145 6.13 -9.57 1.44
N LEU A 146 5.68 -8.47 0.82
CA LEU A 146 6.47 -7.66 -0.09
C LEU A 146 7.74 -7.15 0.58
N LEU A 147 7.64 -6.56 1.77
CA LEU A 147 8.78 -6.01 2.51
C LEU A 147 9.76 -7.10 2.96
N GLN A 148 9.26 -8.23 3.45
CA GLN A 148 10.11 -9.38 3.76
C GLN A 148 10.90 -9.83 2.53
N ARG A 149 10.22 -9.96 1.40
CA ARG A 149 10.86 -10.42 0.17
C ARG A 149 11.82 -9.39 -0.39
N TRP A 150 11.46 -8.11 -0.33
CA TRP A 150 12.30 -6.98 -0.74
C TRP A 150 13.59 -6.91 0.10
N VAL A 151 13.50 -7.03 1.42
CA VAL A 151 14.67 -7.08 2.31
C VAL A 151 15.53 -8.30 2.01
N HIS A 152 14.91 -9.48 1.85
CA HIS A 152 15.64 -10.70 1.54
C HIS A 152 16.33 -10.65 0.17
N HIS A 153 15.69 -10.07 -0.85
CA HIS A 153 16.28 -9.85 -2.17
C HIS A 153 17.59 -9.05 -2.06
N ASN A 154 17.56 -7.94 -1.32
CA ASN A 154 18.68 -7.00 -1.20
C ASN A 154 19.78 -7.46 -0.24
N SER A 155 19.45 -8.23 0.81
CA SER A 155 20.39 -8.50 1.91
C SER A 155 20.58 -9.98 2.26
N ARG A 156 19.75 -10.87 1.70
CA ARG A 156 19.62 -12.28 2.09
C ARG A 156 19.21 -12.51 3.55
N VAL A 157 18.86 -11.45 4.28
CA VAL A 157 18.30 -11.56 5.63
C VAL A 157 16.80 -11.87 5.53
N ILE A 158 16.35 -12.83 6.34
CA ILE A 158 14.92 -13.13 6.51
C ILE A 158 14.42 -12.45 7.78
N VAL A 159 13.57 -11.45 7.60
CA VAL A 159 12.88 -10.73 8.67
C VAL A 159 11.44 -11.25 8.73
N PRO A 160 10.96 -11.79 9.86
CA PRO A 160 9.59 -12.27 9.99
C PRO A 160 8.54 -11.19 9.70
N THR A 161 7.42 -11.55 9.07
CA THR A 161 6.39 -10.57 8.64
C THR A 161 5.77 -9.79 9.79
N TRP A 162 5.68 -10.39 10.98
CA TRP A 162 5.14 -9.72 12.16
C TRP A 162 5.97 -8.50 12.60
N GLN A 163 7.29 -8.49 12.33
CA GLN A 163 8.14 -7.32 12.61
C GLN A 163 7.82 -6.16 11.65
N PHE A 164 7.54 -6.46 10.39
CA PHE A 164 7.03 -5.46 9.45
C PHE A 164 5.64 -4.96 9.86
N GLN A 165 4.77 -5.86 10.33
CA GLN A 165 3.45 -5.49 10.83
C GLN A 165 3.53 -4.50 11.99
N GLU A 166 4.46 -4.69 12.93
CA GLU A 166 4.63 -3.77 14.06
C GLU A 166 4.93 -2.34 13.60
N VAL A 167 5.84 -2.17 12.63
CA VAL A 167 6.24 -0.85 12.14
C VAL A 167 5.30 -0.25 11.10
N CYS A 168 4.62 -1.08 10.30
CA CYS A 168 3.71 -0.62 9.25
C CYS A 168 2.30 -0.35 9.77
N SER A 169 1.86 -1.06 10.82
CA SER A 169 0.46 -0.98 11.28
C SER A 169 -0.04 0.44 11.61
N PRO A 170 0.74 1.36 12.23
CA PRO A 170 0.25 2.72 12.47
C PRO A 170 -0.02 3.49 11.17
N VAL A 171 0.79 3.26 10.14
CA VAL A 171 0.66 3.95 8.84
C VAL A 171 -0.54 3.40 8.07
N TYR A 172 -0.88 2.13 8.25
CA TYR A 172 -2.12 1.54 7.74
C TYR A 172 -3.35 2.18 8.37
N GLU A 173 -3.38 2.31 9.70
CA GLU A 173 -4.50 2.96 10.39
C GLU A 173 -4.67 4.41 9.92
N GLU A 174 -3.56 5.11 9.66
CA GLU A 174 -3.60 6.47 9.10
C GLU A 174 -4.23 6.46 7.70
N ALA A 175 -3.81 5.54 6.82
CA ALA A 175 -4.36 5.43 5.47
C ALA A 175 -5.86 5.14 5.47
N ASP A 176 -6.31 4.21 6.33
CA ASP A 176 -7.72 3.83 6.43
C ASP A 176 -8.58 4.96 7.01
N ILE A 177 -8.04 5.76 7.93
CA ILE A 177 -8.73 6.96 8.44
C ILE A 177 -8.86 8.02 7.35
N ILE A 178 -7.81 8.25 6.55
CA ILE A 178 -7.86 9.21 5.46
C ILE A 178 -8.87 8.77 4.40
N GLU A 179 -8.89 7.49 4.05
CA GLU A 179 -9.86 6.92 3.11
C GLU A 179 -11.30 7.10 3.62
N GLU A 180 -11.60 6.69 4.86
CA GLU A 180 -12.93 6.84 5.49
C GLU A 180 -13.37 8.32 5.54
N TRP A 181 -12.46 9.23 5.87
CA TRP A 181 -12.74 10.67 5.86
C TRP A 181 -13.06 11.16 4.45
N CYS A 182 -12.24 10.80 3.46
CA CYS A 182 -12.41 11.23 2.09
C CYS A 182 -13.73 10.76 1.48
N GLU A 183 -14.14 9.52 1.76
CA GLU A 183 -15.43 8.97 1.33
C GLU A 183 -16.60 9.77 1.90
N ALA A 184 -16.63 9.96 3.22
CA ALA A 184 -17.69 10.72 3.87
C ALA A 184 -17.77 12.18 3.37
N ARG A 185 -16.63 12.81 3.09
CA ARG A 185 -16.59 14.17 2.54
C ARG A 185 -16.98 14.24 1.08
N PHE A 186 -16.66 13.21 0.29
CA PHE A 186 -17.10 13.11 -1.09
C PHE A 186 -18.61 12.97 -1.22
N GLU A 187 -19.25 12.20 -0.34
CA GLU A 187 -20.72 12.14 -0.24
C GLU A 187 -21.34 13.50 0.08
N ALA A 188 -20.62 14.36 0.81
CA ALA A 188 -20.99 15.74 1.10
C ALA A 188 -20.58 16.76 -0.01
N GLY A 189 -20.12 16.29 -1.18
CA GLY A 189 -19.77 17.13 -2.33
C GLY A 189 -18.36 17.73 -2.32
N VAL A 190 -17.48 17.28 -1.42
CA VAL A 190 -16.09 17.75 -1.32
C VAL A 190 -15.18 16.88 -2.18
N SER A 191 -14.22 17.49 -2.88
CA SER A 191 -13.25 16.73 -3.69
C SER A 191 -12.34 15.85 -2.82
N TYR A 192 -11.89 14.69 -3.33
CA TYR A 192 -10.96 13.82 -2.60
C TYR A 192 -9.66 14.52 -2.20
N ALA A 193 -9.13 15.42 -3.04
CA ALA A 193 -7.92 16.18 -2.71
C ALA A 193 -8.11 17.10 -1.49
N THR A 194 -9.27 17.76 -1.42
CA THR A 194 -9.64 18.58 -0.27
C THR A 194 -9.89 17.71 0.96
N GLY A 195 -10.66 16.63 0.82
CA GLY A 195 -10.93 15.69 1.92
C GLY A 195 -9.66 15.07 2.51
N ALA A 196 -8.68 14.72 1.65
CA ALA A 196 -7.41 14.17 2.11
C ALA A 196 -6.60 15.21 2.91
N THR A 197 -6.63 16.48 2.50
CA THR A 197 -5.98 17.58 3.22
C THR A 197 -6.66 17.80 4.58
N GLU A 198 -8.00 17.84 4.62
CA GLU A 198 -8.77 17.95 5.86
C GLU A 198 -8.47 16.80 6.83
N ALA A 199 -8.46 15.55 6.33
CA ALA A 199 -8.16 14.37 7.13
C ALA A 199 -6.75 14.42 7.72
N GLU A 200 -5.78 14.81 6.91
CA GLU A 200 -4.38 14.98 7.31
C GLU A 200 -4.20 16.07 8.36
N ASP A 201 -4.90 17.20 8.24
CA ASP A 201 -4.89 18.28 9.23
C ASP A 201 -5.55 17.83 10.53
N TRP A 202 -6.69 17.15 10.45
CA TRP A 202 -7.40 16.59 11.61
C TRP A 202 -6.57 15.55 12.37
N LEU A 203 -5.83 14.69 11.67
CA LEU A 203 -4.92 13.71 12.28
C LEU A 203 -3.76 14.37 13.03
N ARG A 204 -3.35 15.57 12.60
CA ARG A 204 -2.16 16.27 13.10
C ARG A 204 -2.47 17.43 14.03
N GLU A 205 -3.74 17.73 14.25
CA GLU A 205 -4.20 18.69 15.27
C GLU A 205 -3.57 18.36 16.63
N ASP A 206 -2.98 19.37 17.27
CA ASP A 206 -2.44 19.25 18.63
C ASP A 206 -3.61 19.25 19.63
N LEU A 207 -3.70 18.18 20.41
CA LEU A 207 -4.75 17.98 21.41
C LEU A 207 -4.50 18.76 22.71
N GLY A 208 -3.52 19.66 22.73
CA GLY A 208 -3.17 20.52 23.87
C GLY A 208 -2.25 19.88 24.90
N ASN A 209 -1.77 18.67 24.62
CA ASN A 209 -0.83 17.91 25.45
C ASN A 209 0.41 17.44 24.67
N GLY A 210 0.63 17.97 23.46
CA GLY A 210 1.73 17.57 22.58
C GLY A 210 1.51 16.22 21.86
N LEU A 211 0.35 15.59 22.08
CA LEU A 211 -0.12 14.45 21.30
C LEU A 211 -0.95 14.93 20.12
N THR A 212 -0.84 14.17 19.04
CA THR A 212 -1.73 14.25 17.88
C THR A 212 -2.41 12.91 17.71
N ARG A 213 -3.54 12.88 17.00
CA ARG A 213 -4.23 11.61 16.71
C ARG A 213 -3.33 10.67 15.92
N GLN A 214 -2.50 11.20 15.01
CA GLN A 214 -1.48 10.44 14.30
C GLN A 214 -0.48 9.74 15.24
N LYS A 215 0.03 10.43 16.28
CA LYS A 215 0.91 9.80 17.28
C LYS A 215 0.18 8.73 18.08
N MET A 216 -1.10 8.94 18.39
CA MET A 216 -1.92 7.96 19.09
C MET A 216 -2.08 6.64 18.31
N LEU A 217 -2.05 6.67 16.97
CA LEU A 217 -2.13 5.45 16.15
C LEU A 217 -0.95 4.48 16.33
N GLN A 218 0.18 4.98 16.85
CA GLN A 218 1.34 4.14 17.21
C GLN A 218 1.00 3.17 18.35
N ASP A 219 0.12 3.58 19.26
CA ASP A 219 -0.38 2.74 20.33
C ASP A 219 -1.67 2.01 19.90
N LYS A 220 -1.62 0.67 19.90
CA LYS A 220 -2.76 -0.18 19.56
C LYS A 220 -3.99 0.07 20.43
N GLN A 221 -3.80 0.41 21.71
CA GLN A 221 -4.91 0.64 22.64
C GLN A 221 -5.64 1.95 22.34
N SER A 222 -4.93 2.94 21.81
CA SER A 222 -5.47 4.27 21.49
C SER A 222 -6.21 4.33 20.15
N ARG A 223 -6.06 3.34 19.25
CA ARG A 223 -6.67 3.36 17.91
C ARG A 223 -8.20 3.41 17.93
N SER A 224 -8.83 2.69 18.85
CA SER A 224 -10.29 2.68 18.99
C SER A 224 -10.84 4.05 19.40
N VAL A 225 -10.08 4.80 20.20
CA VAL A 225 -10.39 6.19 20.58
C VAL A 225 -10.32 7.07 19.35
N VAL A 226 -9.25 7.00 18.56
CA VAL A 226 -9.11 7.80 17.33
C VAL A 226 -10.25 7.51 16.34
N ARG A 227 -10.64 6.24 16.16
CA ARG A 227 -11.79 5.87 15.30
C ARG A 227 -13.12 6.43 15.81
N ARG A 228 -13.32 6.50 17.13
CA ARG A 228 -14.51 7.12 17.71
C ARG A 228 -14.51 8.65 17.50
N ASP A 229 -13.35 9.26 17.63
CA ASP A 229 -13.19 10.70 17.41
C ASP A 229 -13.42 11.06 15.93
N LEU A 230 -12.95 10.22 15.01
CA LEU A 230 -13.20 10.33 13.58
C LEU A 230 -14.70 10.41 13.28
N ARG A 231 -15.47 9.44 13.78
CA ARG A 231 -16.93 9.38 13.59
C ARG A 231 -17.64 10.61 14.18
N SER A 232 -17.19 11.06 15.34
CA SER A 232 -17.72 12.28 15.97
C SER A 232 -17.44 13.52 15.12
N ALA A 233 -16.22 13.63 14.56
CA ALA A 233 -15.81 14.76 13.72
C ALA A 233 -16.59 14.77 12.39
N LEU A 234 -16.72 13.64 11.72
CA LEU A 234 -17.49 13.52 10.48
C LEU A 234 -18.97 13.87 10.69
N LYS A 235 -19.56 13.44 11.81
CA LYS A 235 -20.93 13.82 12.17
C LYS A 235 -21.08 15.33 12.41
N ALA A 236 -20.14 15.95 13.11
CA ALA A 236 -20.19 17.40 13.33
C ALA A 236 -20.08 18.20 12.01
N LEU A 237 -19.29 17.69 11.06
CA LEU A 237 -19.17 18.27 9.71
C LEU A 237 -20.45 18.11 8.89
N SER A 238 -21.16 16.98 9.01
CA SER A 238 -22.45 16.80 8.34
C SER A 238 -23.55 17.68 8.92
N ASP A 239 -23.55 17.89 10.25
CA ASP A 239 -24.57 18.71 10.93
C ASP A 239 -24.37 20.22 10.69
N SER A 240 -23.20 20.62 10.18
CA SER A 240 -22.83 22.02 9.90
C SER A 240 -22.98 22.41 8.42
N ALA A 241 -23.32 21.46 7.54
CA ALA A 241 -23.50 21.64 6.10
C ALA A 241 -24.99 21.81 5.74
#